data_AF-A0A947CY24-F1
#
_entry.id   AF-A0A947CY24-F1
#
_cell.length_a   1.000
_cell.length_b   1.000
_cell.length_c   1.000
_cell.angle_alpha   90.00
_cell.angle_beta   90.00
_cell.angle_gamma   90.00
#
_symmetry.space_group_name_H-M   'P 1'
#
loop_
_entity.id
_entity.type
_entity.pdbx_description
1 polymer ?
#
loop_
_entity_poly.entity_id
_entity_poly.type
_entity_poly.pdbx_seq_one_letter_code
_entity_poly.pdbx_strand_id
1 'polypeptide(L)'
;MGKWKVTYNISPVAIQIHVYEYTNLGLKFEYDNHGNLCKVVHSVDVSEEIHEHEKVFIKSEEKLYLLWEYINYAQGMPVIIESRTAERLDNHTEPAIGDYSLQGKMVVRKAIEKMLDEDRFLNPPPRLSAWLTLANRARDGSDEEAIRNYYMILEDMEGRPEDGQKDEKGKPKPELELKYVRDFVSHGDCLTNPKLLQYLKDIFNKSVCRFDPQDPEHKNFIKSKREEARKLIEEKINKRLFSNN
;
A
#
# COMPACT_ATOMS: atom_id res chain seq x y z
N MET A 1 16.73 -8.40 28.06
CA MET A 1 15.62 -8.09 27.14
C MET A 1 14.45 -8.99 27.53
N GLY A 2 13.23 -8.46 27.59
CA GLY A 2 12.04 -9.27 27.85
C GLY A 2 11.46 -9.79 26.54
N LYS A 3 11.16 -11.09 26.46
CA LYS A 3 10.58 -11.68 25.26
C LYS A 3 9.07 -11.74 25.38
N TRP A 4 8.37 -11.24 24.37
CA TRP A 4 6.91 -11.21 24.33
C TRP A 4 6.39 -11.93 23.10
N LYS A 5 5.20 -12.49 23.24
CA LYS A 5 4.39 -13.05 22.18
C LYS A 5 3.16 -12.18 21.99
N VAL A 6 3.03 -11.58 20.81
CA VAL A 6 1.87 -10.79 20.41
C VAL A 6 1.06 -11.60 19.42
N THR A 7 -0.23 -11.78 19.67
CA THR A 7 -1.15 -12.49 18.78
C THR A 7 -2.14 -11.50 18.20
N TYR A 8 -2.28 -11.48 16.88
CA TYR A 8 -3.26 -10.71 16.13
C TYR A 8 -4.29 -11.67 15.54
N ASN A 9 -5.54 -11.59 15.99
CA ASN A 9 -6.65 -12.23 15.29
C ASN A 9 -7.18 -11.24 14.25
N ILE A 10 -7.29 -11.69 13.01
CA ILE A 10 -7.64 -10.84 11.88
C ILE A 10 -8.82 -11.41 11.12
N SER A 11 -9.57 -10.53 10.46
CA SER A 11 -10.58 -10.95 9.51
C SER A 11 -9.93 -11.85 8.43
N PRO A 12 -10.55 -12.97 8.03
CA PRO A 12 -9.95 -13.93 7.10
C PRO A 12 -9.40 -13.28 5.82
N VAL A 13 -8.15 -13.61 5.49
CA VAL A 13 -7.46 -13.20 4.25
C VAL A 13 -7.15 -14.43 3.41
N ALA A 14 -7.72 -14.52 2.21
CA ALA A 14 -7.46 -15.64 1.30
C ALA A 14 -6.02 -15.58 0.77
N ILE A 15 -5.24 -16.65 0.98
CA ILE A 15 -3.87 -16.78 0.48
C ILE A 15 -3.77 -18.11 -0.27
N GLN A 16 -3.30 -18.09 -1.52
CA GLN A 16 -3.24 -19.32 -2.34
C GLN A 16 -2.05 -20.20 -1.96
N ILE A 17 -0.88 -19.60 -1.68
CA ILE A 17 0.33 -20.31 -1.26
C ILE A 17 0.59 -20.00 0.20
N HIS A 18 0.32 -20.96 1.08
CA HIS A 18 0.48 -20.79 2.51
C HIS A 18 1.95 -20.70 2.92
N VAL A 19 2.22 -19.74 3.79
CA VAL A 19 3.43 -19.67 4.59
C VAL A 19 3.03 -19.79 6.05
N TYR A 20 3.61 -20.74 6.77
CA TYR A 20 3.26 -21.00 8.17
C TYR A 20 4.15 -20.26 9.16
N GLU A 21 5.38 -19.91 8.76
CA GLU A 21 6.35 -19.29 9.65
C GLU A 21 7.39 -18.46 8.88
N TYR A 22 7.79 -17.34 9.48
CA TYR A 22 9.03 -16.62 9.20
C TYR A 22 9.87 -16.63 10.47
N THR A 23 10.84 -17.53 10.53
CA THR A 23 11.61 -17.83 11.74
C THR A 23 12.48 -16.66 12.21
N ASN A 24 13.15 -15.98 11.27
CA ASN A 24 14.03 -14.84 11.56
C ASN A 24 13.24 -13.58 11.92
N LEU A 25 12.01 -13.47 11.46
CA LEU A 25 11.06 -12.41 11.86
C LEU A 25 10.26 -12.78 13.11
N GLY A 26 10.40 -14.00 13.63
CA GLY A 26 9.63 -14.48 14.78
C GLY A 26 8.13 -14.53 14.53
N LEU A 27 7.69 -14.77 13.29
CA LEU A 27 6.29 -14.77 12.90
C LEU A 27 5.76 -16.17 12.64
N LYS A 28 4.56 -16.46 13.14
CA LYS A 28 3.78 -17.65 12.78
C LYS A 28 2.41 -17.24 12.25
N PHE A 29 1.91 -17.99 11.29
CA PHE A 29 0.67 -17.74 10.59
C PHE A 29 -0.26 -18.93 10.79
N GLU A 30 -1.49 -18.69 11.25
CA GLU A 30 -2.53 -19.72 11.34
C GLU A 30 -3.66 -19.43 10.36
N TYR A 31 -4.16 -20.51 9.75
CA TYR A 31 -5.17 -20.48 8.72
C TYR A 31 -6.44 -21.16 9.22
N ASP A 32 -7.60 -20.65 8.80
CA ASP A 32 -8.89 -21.29 9.06
C ASP A 32 -9.07 -22.58 8.24
N ASN A 33 -10.20 -23.26 8.46
CA ASN A 33 -10.54 -24.50 7.74
C ASN A 33 -10.76 -24.31 6.23
N HIS A 34 -10.85 -23.06 5.77
CA HIS A 34 -10.99 -22.70 4.36
C HIS A 34 -9.65 -22.24 3.73
N GLY A 35 -8.55 -22.28 4.48
CA GLY A 35 -7.22 -21.85 4.01
C GLY A 35 -7.03 -20.33 4.04
N ASN A 36 -7.85 -19.57 4.75
CA ASN A 36 -7.64 -18.13 4.91
C ASN A 36 -6.75 -17.86 6.12
N LEU A 37 -5.78 -16.96 5.98
CA LEU A 37 -5.02 -16.44 7.10
C LEU A 37 -5.97 -15.72 8.05
N CYS A 38 -6.03 -16.17 9.31
CA CYS A 38 -6.91 -15.61 10.33
C CYS A 38 -6.16 -15.19 11.60
N LYS A 39 -4.89 -15.56 11.74
CA LYS A 39 -4.08 -15.17 12.89
C LYS A 39 -2.60 -15.03 12.56
N VAL A 40 -1.97 -14.00 13.12
CA VAL A 40 -0.53 -13.75 13.07
C VAL A 40 0.02 -13.70 14.49
N VAL A 41 1.02 -14.52 14.80
CA VAL A 41 1.71 -14.55 16.09
C VAL A 41 3.12 -14.02 15.90
N HIS A 42 3.51 -12.99 16.65
CA HIS A 42 4.81 -12.33 16.55
C HIS A 42 5.56 -12.43 17.88
N SER A 43 6.78 -12.96 17.83
CA SER A 43 7.73 -12.94 18.94
C SER A 43 8.54 -11.66 18.89
N VAL A 44 8.36 -10.78 19.86
CA VAL A 44 9.02 -9.47 19.93
C VAL A 44 9.90 -9.36 21.17
N ASP A 45 11.16 -9.00 20.96
CA ASP A 45 12.05 -8.58 22.03
C ASP A 45 11.87 -7.10 22.32
N VAL A 46 11.64 -6.77 23.59
CA VAL A 46 11.56 -5.39 24.10
C VAL A 46 12.59 -5.16 25.21
N SER A 47 12.96 -3.90 25.43
CA SER A 47 13.84 -3.54 26.55
C SER A 47 13.19 -3.92 27.88
N GLU A 48 14.01 -4.25 28.88
CA GLU A 48 13.51 -4.72 30.19
C GLU A 48 12.70 -3.65 30.94
N GLU A 49 12.86 -2.38 30.60
CA GLU A 49 12.14 -1.24 31.16
C GLU A 49 10.70 -1.12 30.64
N ILE A 50 10.35 -1.85 29.57
CA ILE A 50 9.00 -1.86 29.02
C ILE A 50 8.18 -2.95 29.72
N HIS A 51 7.36 -2.53 30.67
CA HIS A 51 6.39 -3.39 31.37
C HIS A 51 4.94 -3.18 30.89
N GLU A 52 4.69 -2.15 30.08
CA GLU A 52 3.37 -1.80 29.58
C GLU A 52 3.07 -2.54 28.27
N HIS A 53 1.98 -3.32 28.27
CA HIS A 53 1.48 -4.04 27.09
C HIS A 53 1.30 -3.15 25.86
N GLU A 54 0.87 -1.89 26.05
CA GLU A 54 0.67 -0.93 24.95
C GLU A 54 1.97 -0.64 24.18
N LYS A 55 3.09 -0.47 24.89
CA LYS A 55 4.40 -0.28 24.26
C LYS A 55 4.87 -1.52 23.49
N VAL A 56 4.50 -2.72 23.97
CA VAL A 56 4.77 -4.00 23.27
C VAL A 56 3.97 -4.06 21.97
N PHE A 57 2.69 -3.70 21.98
CA PHE A 57 1.86 -3.64 20.77
C PHE A 57 2.43 -2.65 19.75
N ILE A 58 2.80 -1.43 20.17
CA ILE A 58 3.39 -0.42 19.28
C ILE A 58 4.66 -0.97 18.62
N LYS A 59 5.58 -1.58 19.40
CA LYS A 59 6.79 -2.18 18.81
C LYS A 59 6.54 -3.35 17.90
N SER A 60 5.56 -4.17 18.22
CA SER A 60 5.14 -5.26 17.34
C SER A 60 4.58 -4.70 16.03
N GLU A 61 3.70 -3.70 16.08
CA GLU A 61 3.11 -3.07 14.89
C GLU A 61 4.14 -2.34 14.02
N GLU A 62 5.10 -1.64 14.62
CA GLU A 62 6.21 -1.02 13.88
C GLU A 62 7.03 -2.07 13.10
N LYS A 63 7.36 -3.21 13.75
CA LYS A 63 8.10 -4.30 13.10
C LYS A 63 7.29 -5.00 12.01
N LEU A 64 5.97 -5.10 12.20
CA LEU A 64 5.06 -5.72 11.23
C LEU A 64 4.53 -4.74 10.18
N TYR A 65 4.94 -3.47 10.21
CA TYR A 65 4.40 -2.43 9.35
C TYR A 65 4.44 -2.83 7.87
N LEU A 66 5.59 -3.31 7.39
CA LEU A 66 5.75 -3.73 6.00
C LEU A 66 4.88 -4.95 5.65
N LEU A 67 4.74 -5.90 6.57
CA LEU A 67 3.87 -7.07 6.38
C LEU A 67 2.42 -6.63 6.17
N TRP A 68 1.92 -5.75 7.04
CA TRP A 68 0.54 -5.24 6.95
C TRP A 68 0.31 -4.42 5.69
N GLU A 69 1.22 -3.52 5.34
CA GLU A 69 1.13 -2.74 4.10
C GLU A 69 1.15 -3.63 2.87
N TYR A 70 1.95 -4.71 2.87
CA TYR A 70 1.96 -5.69 1.80
C TYR A 70 0.66 -6.48 1.70
N ILE A 71 0.13 -7.01 2.81
CA ILE A 71 -1.15 -7.75 2.79
C ILE A 71 -2.28 -6.84 2.29
N ASN A 72 -2.33 -5.59 2.78
CA ASN A 72 -3.29 -4.58 2.30
C ASN A 72 -3.15 -4.32 0.80
N TYR A 73 -1.90 -4.16 0.35
CA TYR A 73 -1.58 -3.95 -1.05
C TYR A 73 -2.02 -5.12 -1.92
N ALA A 74 -1.69 -6.36 -1.53
CA ALA A 74 -1.96 -7.56 -2.32
C ALA A 74 -3.45 -7.92 -2.37
N GLN A 75 -4.18 -7.80 -1.26
CA GLN A 75 -5.62 -8.13 -1.22
C GLN A 75 -6.52 -7.01 -1.75
N GLY A 76 -6.01 -5.78 -1.82
CA GLY A 76 -6.75 -4.61 -2.30
C GLY A 76 -7.46 -3.79 -1.22
N MET A 77 -7.35 -4.17 0.06
CA MET A 77 -8.08 -3.54 1.17
C MET A 77 -7.33 -3.67 2.50
N PRO A 78 -7.63 -2.81 3.49
CA PRO A 78 -7.07 -2.94 4.83
C PRO A 78 -7.43 -4.27 5.53
N VAL A 79 -6.44 -4.91 6.15
CA VAL A 79 -6.66 -5.99 7.12
C VAL A 79 -7.38 -5.42 8.32
N ILE A 80 -8.46 -6.07 8.73
CA ILE A 80 -9.15 -5.77 9.98
C ILE A 80 -8.53 -6.64 11.07
N ILE A 81 -7.93 -5.99 12.07
CA ILE A 81 -7.50 -6.63 13.32
C ILE A 81 -8.71 -6.67 14.25
N GLU A 82 -9.20 -7.87 14.55
CA GLU A 82 -10.38 -8.09 15.39
C GLU A 82 -10.02 -8.07 16.87
N SER A 83 -8.86 -8.63 17.23
CA SER A 83 -8.33 -8.54 18.57
C SER A 83 -6.82 -8.72 18.58
N ARG A 84 -6.18 -8.22 19.64
CA ARG A 84 -4.75 -8.41 19.88
C ARG A 84 -4.50 -8.79 21.33
N THR A 85 -3.60 -9.75 21.54
CA THR A 85 -3.19 -10.18 22.88
C THR A 85 -1.68 -10.17 22.99
N ALA A 86 -1.17 -9.87 24.19
CA ALA A 86 0.26 -9.89 24.48
C ALA A 86 0.53 -10.75 25.72
N GLU A 87 1.50 -11.65 25.59
CA GLU A 87 1.91 -12.59 26.64
C GLU A 87 3.43 -12.49 26.80
N ARG A 88 3.92 -12.29 28.02
CA ARG A 88 5.36 -12.29 28.30
C ARG A 88 5.84 -13.74 28.42
N LEU A 89 6.90 -14.10 27.71
CA LEU A 89 7.40 -15.48 27.63
C LEU A 89 8.34 -15.85 28.80
N ASP A 90 8.78 -14.87 29.59
CA ASP A 90 9.78 -15.07 30.65
C ASP A 90 9.16 -15.47 32.01
N ASN A 91 7.84 -15.43 32.16
CA ASN A 91 7.08 -15.84 33.35
C ASN A 91 5.61 -16.07 32.99
N HIS A 92 4.95 -17.03 33.66
CA HIS A 92 3.49 -17.24 33.61
C HIS A 92 2.76 -15.97 34.04
N THR A 93 2.55 -15.08 33.08
CA THR A 93 1.83 -13.82 33.26
C THR A 93 0.53 -13.96 32.49
N GLU A 94 -0.60 -13.65 33.12
CA GLU A 94 -1.90 -13.74 32.47
C GLU A 94 -1.90 -12.91 31.17
N PRO A 95 -2.43 -13.44 30.06
CA PRO A 95 -2.44 -12.74 28.78
C PRO A 95 -3.26 -11.45 28.88
N ALA A 96 -2.70 -10.34 28.43
CA ALA A 96 -3.48 -9.11 28.27
C ALA A 96 -4.32 -9.20 27.00
N ILE A 97 -5.64 -8.99 27.14
CA ILE A 97 -6.61 -9.02 26.04
C ILE A 97 -7.03 -7.59 25.70
N GLY A 98 -6.88 -7.19 24.44
CA GLY A 98 -7.50 -6.00 23.87
C GLY A 98 -8.54 -6.38 22.82
N ASP A 99 -9.80 -6.02 23.06
CA ASP A 99 -10.91 -6.27 22.14
C ASP A 99 -11.19 -5.04 21.27
N TYR A 100 -11.32 -5.25 19.96
CA TYR A 100 -11.76 -4.22 19.02
C TYR A 100 -12.77 -4.81 18.02
N SER A 101 -14.07 -4.66 18.31
CA SER A 101 -15.10 -5.19 17.40
C SER A 101 -15.37 -4.21 16.25
N LEU A 102 -15.16 -4.65 15.02
CA LEU A 102 -15.66 -3.97 13.82
C LEU A 102 -16.89 -4.72 13.27
N GLN A 103 -18.02 -4.02 13.14
CA GLN A 103 -19.20 -4.55 12.45
C GLN A 103 -18.94 -4.57 10.93
N GLY A 104 -18.74 -5.76 10.36
CA GLY A 104 -18.40 -5.95 8.95
C GLY A 104 -19.62 -6.07 8.02
N LYS A 105 -19.60 -5.31 6.92
CA LYS A 105 -20.36 -5.61 5.69
C LYS A 105 -19.63 -6.70 4.90
N MET A 106 -20.36 -7.49 4.11
CA MET A 106 -19.77 -8.50 3.23
C MET A 106 -18.99 -7.83 2.10
N VAL A 107 -17.68 -8.10 1.98
CA VAL A 107 -16.82 -7.52 0.94
C VAL A 107 -16.03 -8.64 0.25
N VAL A 108 -16.05 -8.64 -1.09
CA VAL A 108 -15.28 -9.60 -1.92
C VAL A 108 -13.82 -9.14 -1.94
N ARG A 109 -12.89 -10.01 -1.52
CA ARG A 109 -11.45 -9.73 -1.45
C ARG A 109 -10.70 -10.49 -2.54
N LYS A 110 -9.64 -9.88 -3.10
CA LYS A 110 -8.74 -10.60 -4.00
C LYS A 110 -7.88 -11.56 -3.18
N ALA A 111 -7.78 -12.82 -3.60
CA ALA A 111 -6.84 -13.75 -2.98
C ALA A 111 -5.40 -13.30 -3.24
N ILE A 112 -4.56 -13.37 -2.21
CA ILE A 112 -3.13 -13.14 -2.33
C ILE A 112 -2.52 -14.39 -2.97
N GLU A 113 -1.96 -14.24 -4.16
CA GLU A 113 -1.40 -15.37 -4.93
C GLU A 113 -0.21 -16.02 -4.20
N LYS A 114 0.70 -15.20 -3.66
CA LYS A 114 1.86 -15.69 -2.89
C LYS A 114 2.28 -14.62 -1.88
N MET A 115 2.55 -15.00 -0.64
CA MET A 115 3.24 -14.12 0.31
C MET A 115 4.69 -13.85 -0.15
N LEU A 116 5.25 -12.69 0.19
CA LEU A 116 6.68 -12.42 -0.07
C LEU A 116 7.57 -13.38 0.72
N ASP A 117 8.71 -13.77 0.16
CA ASP A 117 9.67 -14.59 0.90
C ASP A 117 10.24 -13.82 2.11
N GLU A 118 10.63 -14.53 3.18
CA GLU A 118 11.11 -13.91 4.43
C GLU A 118 12.24 -12.90 4.19
N ASP A 119 13.17 -13.23 3.31
CA ASP A 119 14.30 -12.37 2.95
C ASP A 119 13.85 -11.02 2.38
N ARG A 120 12.71 -10.96 1.68
CA ARG A 120 12.16 -9.69 1.18
C ARG A 120 11.62 -8.77 2.28
N PHE A 121 11.21 -9.33 3.41
CA PHE A 121 10.83 -8.54 4.58
C PHE A 121 12.04 -8.13 5.42
N LEU A 122 13.08 -8.95 5.46
CA LEU A 122 14.35 -8.63 6.13
C LEU A 122 15.16 -7.58 5.36
N ASN A 123 15.18 -7.71 4.04
CA ASN A 123 15.96 -6.89 3.11
C ASN A 123 15.04 -6.27 2.04
N PRO A 124 14.07 -5.42 2.44
CA PRO A 124 13.16 -4.82 1.49
C PRO A 124 13.91 -3.83 0.56
N PRO A 125 13.46 -3.70 -0.70
CA PRO A 125 13.87 -2.57 -1.52
C PRO A 125 13.73 -1.24 -0.75
N PRO A 126 14.69 -0.31 -0.89
CA PRO A 126 14.57 1.00 -0.26
C PRO A 126 13.23 1.62 -0.58
N ARG A 127 12.61 2.26 0.41
CA ARG A 127 11.30 2.95 0.29
C ARG A 127 10.09 2.06 -0.02
N LEU A 128 10.23 0.72 -0.09
CA LEU A 128 9.10 -0.17 -0.39
C LEU A 128 7.89 0.07 0.53
N SER A 129 8.11 0.20 1.84
CA SER A 129 7.03 0.47 2.79
C SER A 129 6.26 1.73 2.40
N ALA A 130 6.95 2.84 2.14
CA ALA A 130 6.34 4.10 1.72
C ALA A 130 5.56 3.97 0.41
N TRP A 131 6.06 3.19 -0.57
CA TRP A 131 5.35 2.96 -1.82
C TRP A 131 4.05 2.19 -1.60
N LEU A 132 4.07 1.15 -0.78
CA LEU A 132 2.87 0.37 -0.44
C LEU A 132 1.87 1.24 0.32
N THR A 133 2.32 2.07 1.26
CA THR A 133 1.47 3.04 1.98
C THR A 133 0.78 3.99 1.02
N LEU A 134 1.54 4.60 0.10
CA LEU A 134 1.00 5.53 -0.89
C LEU A 134 0.01 4.83 -1.85
N ALA A 135 0.31 3.61 -2.28
CA ALA A 135 -0.57 2.81 -3.13
C ALA A 135 -1.88 2.43 -2.42
N ASN A 136 -1.81 2.06 -1.14
CA ASN A 136 -2.98 1.78 -0.32
C ASN A 136 -3.84 3.04 -0.11
N ARG A 137 -3.22 4.18 0.23
CA ARG A 137 -3.93 5.47 0.34
C ARG A 137 -4.57 5.91 -0.98
N ALA A 138 -3.92 5.65 -2.12
CA ALA A 138 -4.47 5.97 -3.44
C ALA A 138 -5.74 5.17 -3.79
N ARG A 139 -5.97 4.01 -3.16
CA ARG A 139 -7.20 3.24 -3.37
C ARG A 139 -8.39 3.80 -2.59
N ASP A 140 -8.15 4.30 -1.39
CA ASP A 140 -9.20 4.82 -0.50
C ASP A 140 -9.45 6.32 -0.70
N GLY A 141 -8.53 7.03 -1.37
CA GLY A 141 -8.62 8.47 -1.63
C GLY A 141 -9.51 8.88 -2.82
N SER A 142 -9.65 10.21 -3.00
CA SER A 142 -10.26 10.80 -4.20
C SER A 142 -9.42 10.51 -5.45
N ASP A 143 -9.98 10.69 -6.64
CA ASP A 143 -9.26 10.39 -7.88
C ASP A 143 -8.03 11.29 -8.06
N GLU A 144 -8.12 12.57 -7.66
CA GLU A 144 -7.01 13.53 -7.70
C GLU A 144 -5.90 13.14 -6.72
N GLU A 145 -6.28 12.74 -5.51
CA GLU A 145 -5.31 12.34 -4.48
C GLU A 145 -4.64 11.01 -4.84
N ALA A 146 -5.38 10.10 -5.47
CA ALA A 146 -4.82 8.87 -6.01
C ALA A 146 -3.75 9.18 -7.08
N ILE A 147 -4.03 10.09 -8.01
CA ILE A 147 -3.05 10.52 -9.02
C ILE A 147 -1.79 11.10 -8.37
N ARG A 148 -1.92 11.96 -7.36
CA ARG A 148 -0.76 12.53 -6.66
C ARG A 148 0.08 11.45 -5.99
N ASN A 149 -0.55 10.54 -5.26
CA ASN A 149 0.12 9.42 -4.60
C ASN A 149 0.82 8.50 -5.60
N TYR A 150 0.17 8.14 -6.72
CA TYR A 150 0.81 7.34 -7.78
C TYR A 150 2.00 8.06 -8.41
N TYR A 151 1.89 9.37 -8.68
CA TYR A 151 3.02 10.13 -9.21
C TYR A 151 4.18 10.25 -8.21
N MET A 152 3.91 10.38 -6.90
CA MET A 152 4.96 10.38 -5.87
C MET A 152 5.74 9.07 -5.86
N ILE A 153 5.05 7.93 -6.04
CA ILE A 153 5.71 6.63 -6.16
C ILE A 153 6.58 6.59 -7.42
N LEU A 154 6.04 7.03 -8.56
CA LEU A 154 6.79 7.09 -9.83
C LEU A 154 8.07 7.93 -9.71
N GLU A 155 7.92 9.15 -9.16
CA GLU A 155 9.01 10.11 -9.02
C GLU A 155 10.12 9.57 -8.10
N ASP A 156 9.76 8.88 -7.02
CA ASP A 156 10.73 8.26 -6.11
C ASP A 156 11.45 7.06 -6.77
N MET A 157 10.75 6.28 -7.62
CA MET A 157 11.34 5.11 -8.30
C MET A 157 12.25 5.46 -9.49
N GLU A 158 11.87 6.46 -10.28
CA GLU A 158 12.46 6.70 -11.61
C GLU A 158 12.90 8.16 -11.82
N GLY A 159 12.65 9.04 -10.85
CA GLY A 159 12.85 10.47 -11.00
C GLY A 159 11.74 11.14 -11.81
N ARG A 160 11.97 12.40 -12.19
CA ARG A 160 10.99 13.20 -12.94
C ARG A 160 11.01 12.83 -14.43
N PRO A 161 9.87 12.42 -15.03
CA PRO A 161 9.78 12.25 -16.46
C PRO A 161 10.11 13.54 -17.22
N GLU A 162 10.95 13.42 -18.24
CA GLU A 162 11.34 14.55 -19.08
C GLU A 162 10.25 14.92 -20.07
N ASP A 163 10.08 16.22 -20.29
CA ASP A 163 9.04 16.73 -21.18
C ASP A 163 9.35 16.43 -22.65
N GLY A 164 8.42 15.78 -23.34
CA GLY A 164 8.54 15.45 -24.77
C GLY A 164 8.94 14.02 -25.06
N GLN A 165 9.08 13.18 -24.03
CA GLN A 165 9.22 11.73 -24.19
C GLN A 165 7.96 11.15 -24.84
N LYS A 166 8.13 10.53 -26.01
CA LYS A 166 7.05 9.90 -26.78
C LYS A 166 7.25 8.39 -26.91
N ASP A 167 6.15 7.67 -27.04
CA ASP A 167 6.12 6.27 -27.43
C ASP A 167 6.27 6.12 -28.96
N GLU A 168 6.27 4.88 -29.44
CA GLU A 168 6.39 4.53 -30.87
C GLU A 168 5.24 5.08 -31.72
N LYS A 169 4.12 5.46 -31.09
CA LYS A 169 2.93 6.03 -31.74
C LYS A 169 2.92 7.56 -31.65
N GLY A 170 3.99 8.18 -31.13
CA GLY A 170 4.12 9.62 -30.99
C GLY A 170 3.29 10.22 -29.84
N LYS A 171 2.70 9.39 -28.98
CA LYS A 171 1.96 9.81 -27.78
C LYS A 171 2.92 9.97 -26.60
N PRO A 172 2.62 10.81 -25.59
CA PRO A 172 3.42 10.85 -24.38
C PRO A 172 3.56 9.45 -23.75
N LYS A 173 4.74 9.12 -23.22
CA LYS A 173 4.90 7.87 -22.46
C LYS A 173 3.97 7.86 -21.24
N PRO A 174 3.51 6.69 -20.75
CA PRO A 174 2.61 6.60 -19.59
C PRO A 174 3.10 7.37 -18.35
N GLU A 175 4.41 7.37 -18.11
CA GLU A 175 5.04 8.12 -17.02
C GLU A 175 4.87 9.64 -17.19
N LEU A 176 5.06 10.13 -18.41
CA LEU A 176 4.86 11.54 -18.74
C LEU A 176 3.39 11.92 -18.70
N GLU A 177 2.48 11.04 -19.13
CA GLU A 177 1.05 11.24 -18.96
C GLU A 177 0.68 11.39 -17.47
N LEU A 178 1.17 10.49 -16.61
CA LEU A 178 0.93 10.59 -15.16
C LEU A 178 1.44 11.91 -14.58
N LYS A 179 2.64 12.36 -15.00
CA LYS A 179 3.15 13.69 -14.64
C LYS A 179 2.20 14.81 -15.05
N TYR A 180 1.73 14.81 -16.30
CA TYR A 180 0.82 15.82 -16.82
C TYR A 180 -0.53 15.83 -16.11
N VAL A 181 -1.09 14.66 -15.81
CA VAL A 181 -2.35 14.55 -15.06
C VAL A 181 -2.15 15.06 -13.62
N ARG A 182 -1.02 14.72 -12.98
CA ARG A 182 -0.67 15.24 -11.64
C ARG A 182 -0.54 16.75 -11.64
N ASP A 183 0.16 17.32 -12.61
CA ASP A 183 0.32 18.77 -12.75
C ASP A 183 -1.04 19.45 -12.94
N PHE A 184 -1.91 18.86 -13.76
CA PHE A 184 -3.26 19.38 -13.99
C PHE A 184 -4.11 19.48 -12.72
N VAL A 185 -4.12 18.46 -11.87
CA VAL A 185 -4.93 18.45 -10.63
C VAL A 185 -4.30 19.15 -9.43
N SER A 186 -2.99 19.46 -9.46
CA SER A 186 -2.28 19.93 -8.26
C SER A 186 -2.35 21.43 -7.99
N HIS A 187 -2.58 22.25 -9.01
CA HIS A 187 -2.36 23.70 -8.86
C HIS A 187 -3.62 24.51 -8.57
N GLY A 188 -4.79 24.15 -9.12
CA GLY A 188 -6.01 24.99 -9.06
C GLY A 188 -5.89 26.34 -9.81
N ASP A 189 -4.67 26.85 -9.91
CA ASP A 189 -4.25 28.00 -10.70
C ASP A 189 -4.09 27.67 -12.19
N CYS A 190 -4.00 28.72 -13.00
CA CYS A 190 -3.70 28.60 -14.42
C CYS A 190 -2.30 28.03 -14.65
N LEU A 191 -2.24 26.90 -15.33
CA LEU A 191 -1.05 26.24 -15.82
C LEU A 191 -0.33 27.11 -16.87
N THR A 192 0.99 27.13 -16.79
CA THR A 192 1.86 27.89 -17.69
C THR A 192 2.73 27.02 -18.60
N ASN A 193 2.84 25.71 -18.33
CA ASN A 193 3.65 24.80 -19.15
C ASN A 193 3.00 24.59 -20.53
N PRO A 194 3.63 25.05 -21.63
CA PRO A 194 3.02 24.97 -22.96
C PRO A 194 2.76 23.54 -23.45
N LYS A 195 3.62 22.57 -23.07
CA LYS A 195 3.46 21.17 -23.47
C LYS A 195 2.28 20.52 -22.77
N LEU A 196 2.10 20.81 -21.48
CA LEU A 196 0.92 20.37 -20.73
C LEU A 196 -0.36 21.01 -21.28
N LEU A 197 -0.35 22.32 -21.55
CA LEU A 197 -1.50 23.00 -22.15
C LEU A 197 -1.88 22.41 -23.51
N GLN A 198 -0.88 22.07 -24.34
CA GLN A 198 -1.13 21.39 -25.61
C GLN A 198 -1.72 19.98 -25.41
N TYR A 199 -1.17 19.19 -24.47
CA TYR A 199 -1.71 17.88 -24.12
C TYR A 199 -3.18 17.97 -23.67
N LEU A 200 -3.53 18.91 -22.80
CA LEU A 200 -4.90 19.10 -22.34
C LEU A 200 -5.82 19.57 -23.48
N LYS A 201 -5.32 20.42 -24.39
CA LYS A 201 -6.08 20.84 -25.57
C LYS A 201 -6.40 19.66 -26.49
N ASP A 202 -5.47 18.74 -26.68
CA ASP A 202 -5.66 17.55 -27.51
C ASP A 202 -6.69 16.59 -26.87
N ILE A 203 -6.73 16.50 -25.54
CA ILE A 203 -7.69 15.67 -24.80
C ILE A 203 -9.10 16.26 -24.79
N PHE A 204 -9.24 17.55 -24.44
CA PHE A 204 -10.55 18.18 -24.25
C PHE A 204 -11.09 18.86 -25.51
N ASN A 205 -10.32 18.90 -26.59
CA ASN A 205 -10.64 19.63 -27.83
C ASN A 205 -11.03 21.11 -27.60
N LYS A 206 -10.53 21.69 -26.50
CA LYS A 206 -10.76 23.07 -26.06
C LYS A 206 -9.57 23.54 -25.22
N SER A 207 -9.35 24.85 -25.16
CA SER A 207 -8.28 25.40 -24.31
C SER A 207 -8.65 25.23 -22.83
N VAL A 208 -7.90 24.39 -22.13
CA VAL A 208 -8.01 24.19 -20.68
C VAL A 208 -6.68 24.59 -20.04
N CYS A 209 -6.73 25.51 -19.09
CA CYS A 209 -5.56 25.97 -18.36
C CYS A 209 -5.59 25.66 -16.86
N ARG A 210 -6.70 25.14 -16.31
CA ARG A 210 -6.79 24.77 -14.90
C ARG A 210 -7.79 23.64 -14.73
N PHE A 211 -7.56 22.81 -13.72
CA PHE A 211 -8.55 21.81 -13.32
C PHE A 211 -9.74 22.49 -12.66
N ASP A 212 -10.93 22.00 -12.99
CA ASP A 212 -12.19 22.45 -12.42
C ASP A 212 -12.89 21.24 -11.78
N PRO A 213 -13.01 21.18 -10.44
CA PRO A 213 -13.65 20.07 -9.75
C PRO A 213 -15.17 20.05 -9.95
N GLN A 214 -15.78 21.08 -10.55
CA GLN A 214 -17.20 21.08 -10.90
C GLN A 214 -17.45 20.65 -12.36
N ASP A 215 -16.42 20.61 -13.20
CA ASP A 215 -16.54 20.16 -14.59
C ASP A 215 -16.59 18.61 -14.66
N PRO A 216 -17.69 18.02 -15.15
CA PRO A 216 -17.81 16.56 -15.31
C PRO A 216 -16.78 15.96 -16.28
N GLU A 217 -16.36 16.67 -17.32
CA GLU A 217 -15.35 16.20 -18.27
C GLU A 217 -13.99 16.05 -17.58
N HIS A 218 -13.61 17.04 -16.78
CA HIS A 218 -12.38 17.00 -16.00
C HIS A 218 -12.41 15.83 -15.01
N LYS A 219 -13.50 15.68 -14.24
CA LYS A 219 -13.66 14.55 -13.30
C LYS A 219 -13.57 13.19 -13.98
N ASN A 220 -14.26 13.02 -15.11
CA ASN A 220 -14.23 11.77 -15.87
C ASN A 220 -12.83 11.47 -16.42
N PHE A 221 -12.10 12.49 -16.86
CA PHE A 221 -10.71 12.36 -17.31
C PHE A 221 -9.78 11.92 -16.17
N ILE A 222 -9.88 12.52 -14.97
CA ILE A 222 -9.04 12.09 -13.83
C ILE A 222 -9.39 10.67 -13.41
N LYS A 223 -10.67 10.31 -13.38
CA LYS A 223 -11.13 8.95 -13.06
C LYS A 223 -10.58 7.91 -14.02
N SER A 224 -10.59 8.17 -15.34
CA SER A 224 -10.00 7.23 -16.30
C SER A 224 -8.49 7.11 -16.12
N LYS A 225 -7.81 8.23 -15.89
CA LYS A 225 -6.37 8.27 -15.66
C LYS A 225 -5.93 7.62 -14.35
N ARG A 226 -6.79 7.59 -13.33
CA ARG A 226 -6.52 6.87 -12.07
C ARG A 226 -6.27 5.39 -12.30
N GLU A 227 -7.08 4.75 -13.13
CA GLU A 227 -6.95 3.31 -13.40
C GLU A 227 -5.68 3.00 -14.21
N GLU A 228 -5.35 3.84 -15.18
CA GLU A 228 -4.11 3.74 -15.95
C GLU A 228 -2.88 3.94 -15.04
N ALA A 229 -2.90 4.96 -14.17
CA ALA A 229 -1.86 5.22 -13.20
C ALA A 229 -1.69 4.07 -12.21
N ARG A 230 -2.79 3.50 -11.71
CA ARG A 230 -2.78 2.32 -10.84
C ARG A 230 -2.04 1.17 -11.51
N LYS A 231 -2.40 0.80 -12.74
CA LYS A 231 -1.77 -0.31 -13.46
C LYS A 231 -0.28 -0.09 -13.66
N LEU A 232 0.10 1.12 -14.08
CA LEU A 232 1.50 1.49 -14.26
C LEU A 232 2.30 1.32 -12.96
N ILE A 233 1.79 1.81 -11.84
CA ILE A 233 2.48 1.73 -10.55
C ILE A 233 2.46 0.31 -9.98
N GLU A 234 1.35 -0.42 -10.10
CA GLU A 234 1.30 -1.82 -9.65
C GLU A 234 2.29 -2.69 -10.44
N GLU A 235 2.44 -2.50 -11.74
CA GLU A 235 3.48 -3.18 -12.54
C GLU A 235 4.89 -2.86 -12.03
N LYS A 236 5.19 -1.57 -11.79
CA LYS A 236 6.51 -1.14 -11.28
C LYS A 236 6.79 -1.68 -9.86
N ILE A 237 5.82 -1.61 -8.94
CA ILE A 237 5.94 -2.17 -7.59
C ILE A 237 6.15 -3.68 -7.65
N ASN A 238 5.33 -4.41 -8.41
CA ASN A 238 5.43 -5.86 -8.52
C ASN A 238 6.76 -6.31 -9.11
N LYS A 239 7.29 -5.57 -10.08
CA LYS A 239 8.64 -5.80 -10.59
C LYS A 239 9.69 -5.67 -9.48
N ARG A 240 9.57 -4.69 -8.58
CA ARG A 240 10.49 -4.53 -7.43
C ARG A 240 10.32 -5.62 -6.37
N LEU A 241 9.09 -6.13 -6.18
CA LEU A 241 8.77 -7.18 -5.21
C LEU A 241 9.28 -8.56 -5.65
N PHE A 242 9.10 -8.90 -6.93
CA PHE A 242 9.26 -10.27 -7.44
C PHE A 242 10.40 -10.46 -8.45
N SER A 243 11.13 -9.41 -8.84
CA SER A 243 12.35 -9.61 -9.63
C SER A 243 13.47 -10.13 -8.73
N ASN A 244 14.18 -11.16 -9.19
CA ASN A 244 15.45 -11.59 -8.61
C ASN A 244 16.53 -10.56 -9.00
N ASN A 245 16.68 -9.52 -8.19
CA ASN A 245 17.93 -8.77 -8.13
C ASN A 245 18.81 -9.41 -7.07
#